data_AF-A0A9E5L4B0-F1
#
_entry.id   AF-A0A9E5L4B0-F1
#
_cell.length_a   1.000
_cell.length_b   1.000
_cell.length_c   1.000
_cell.angle_alpha   90.00
_cell.angle_beta   90.00
_cell.angle_gamma   90.00
#
_symmetry.space_group_name_H-M   'P 1'
#
loop_
_entity.id
_entity.type
_entity.pdbx_description
1 polymer ?
#
loop_
_entity_poly.entity_id
_entity_poly.type
_entity_poly.pdbx_seq_one_letter_code
_entity_poly.pdbx_strand_id
1 'polypeptide(L)'
;MAKKKKRPIKKTQKKLSLKHLLFFIIGIAVLIVFIPTTALLFVGMIPTMVAFVVDRQPGRNKTFTIGVMNFTGCFPYVLDVWLHANSMDYSLSLLAQPKTIIVMYSAAAVGYIIDWGVTLIVSAILVQRSEMRLKRIEKEKKALIDRWGKEVDGLQTLDEKGFATALGSQQKMHEA
;
A
#
# COMPACT_ATOMS: atom_id res chain seq x y z
N MET A 1 -37.70 31.41 -16.11
CA MET A 1 -36.31 31.07 -15.72
C MET A 1 -36.11 31.34 -14.23
N ALA A 2 -36.16 30.33 -13.36
CA ALA A 2 -35.97 30.50 -11.91
C ALA A 2 -34.53 30.14 -11.52
N LYS A 3 -33.74 31.13 -11.05
CA LYS A 3 -32.36 30.95 -10.58
C LYS A 3 -32.34 30.13 -9.27
N LYS A 4 -31.78 28.91 -9.30
CA LYS A 4 -31.51 28.10 -8.10
C LYS A 4 -30.46 28.79 -7.22
N LYS A 5 -30.88 29.27 -6.04
CA LYS A 5 -30.01 29.84 -5.00
C LYS A 5 -29.20 28.71 -4.33
N LYS A 6 -27.89 28.66 -4.57
CA LYS A 6 -26.97 27.70 -3.92
C LYS A 6 -26.92 27.99 -2.41
N ARG A 7 -27.20 26.98 -1.58
CA ARG A 7 -27.13 27.08 -0.10
C ARG A 7 -25.66 27.06 0.35
N PRO A 8 -25.25 27.85 1.36
CA PRO A 8 -23.88 27.85 1.85
C PRO A 8 -23.56 26.57 2.61
N ILE A 9 -22.47 25.90 2.23
CA ILE A 9 -21.94 24.71 2.92
C ILE A 9 -21.35 25.19 4.26
N LYS A 10 -22.06 24.97 5.37
CA LYS A 10 -21.52 25.23 6.72
C LYS A 10 -20.36 24.26 6.98
N LYS A 11 -19.13 24.76 7.01
CA LYS A 11 -17.96 24.00 7.47
C LYS A 11 -18.09 23.79 8.98
N THR A 12 -18.45 22.57 9.38
CA THR A 12 -18.46 22.18 10.80
C THR A 12 -17.02 22.21 11.32
N GLN A 13 -16.71 23.23 12.11
CA GLN A 13 -15.44 23.35 12.84
C GLN A 13 -15.36 22.19 13.84
N LYS A 14 -14.58 21.13 13.52
CA LYS A 14 -14.33 20.02 14.45
C LYS A 14 -13.56 20.58 15.65
N LYS A 15 -14.26 20.78 16.78
CA LYS A 15 -13.61 21.10 18.05
C LYS A 15 -12.73 19.91 18.44
N LEU A 16 -11.44 20.16 18.66
CA LEU A 16 -10.51 19.16 19.19
C LEU A 16 -11.06 18.64 20.53
N SER A 17 -11.37 17.35 20.58
CA SER A 17 -11.88 16.70 21.78
C SER A 17 -10.83 16.77 22.89
N LEU A 18 -11.23 17.06 24.13
CA LEU A 18 -10.37 17.11 25.31
C LEU A 18 -9.50 15.84 25.44
N LYS A 19 -10.05 14.69 25.02
CA LYS A 19 -9.33 13.40 24.99
C LYS A 19 -8.13 13.42 24.03
N HIS A 20 -8.26 14.07 22.87
CA HIS A 20 -7.14 14.23 21.93
C HIS A 20 -6.08 15.19 22.46
N LEU A 21 -6.50 16.26 23.16
CA LEU A 21 -5.56 17.19 23.80
C LEU A 21 -4.79 16.49 24.93
N LEU A 22 -5.47 15.73 25.79
CA LEU A 22 -4.85 14.94 26.85
C LEU A 22 -3.86 13.92 26.28
N PHE A 23 -4.26 13.19 25.24
CA PHE A 23 -3.38 12.24 24.55
C PHE A 23 -2.12 12.92 23.98
N PHE A 24 -2.28 14.11 23.41
CA PHE A 24 -1.17 14.89 22.86
C PHE A 24 -0.20 15.36 23.95
N ILE A 25 -0.71 15.85 25.09
CA ILE A 25 0.10 16.27 26.23
C ILE A 25 0.88 15.09 26.81
N ILE A 26 0.22 13.93 26.99
CA ILE A 26 0.87 12.71 27.47
C ILE A 26 1.95 12.27 26.49
N GLY A 27 1.68 12.31 25.18
CA GLY A 27 2.67 11.97 24.15
C GLY A 27 3.91 12.86 24.21
N ILE A 28 3.72 14.18 24.36
CA ILE A 28 4.84 15.13 24.53
C ILE A 28 5.61 14.86 25.83
N ALA A 29 4.92 14.59 26.93
CA ALA A 29 5.57 14.28 28.21
C ALA A 29 6.46 13.02 28.11
N VAL A 30 5.99 11.97 27.43
CA VAL A 30 6.80 10.76 27.18
C VAL A 30 8.03 11.08 26.32
N LEU A 31 7.89 11.89 25.26
CA LEU A 31 9.02 12.30 24.43
C LEU A 31 10.09 13.07 25.22
N ILE A 32 9.66 13.92 26.16
CA ILE A 32 10.56 14.71 27.01
C ILE A 32 11.27 13.82 28.05
N VAL A 33 10.60 12.80 28.59
CA VAL A 33 11.23 11.86 29.53
C VAL A 33 12.26 10.96 28.83
N PHE A 34 12.01 10.61 27.56
CA PHE A 34 12.86 9.73 26.77
C PHE A 34 13.60 10.48 25.64
N ILE A 35 14.21 11.63 25.95
CA ILE A 35 14.98 12.43 24.96
C ILE A 35 16.07 11.60 24.24
N PRO A 36 16.94 10.83 24.94
CA PRO A 36 18.01 10.08 24.28
C PRO A 36 17.48 9.01 23.33
N THR A 37 16.43 8.29 23.73
CA THR A 37 15.76 7.30 22.90
C THR A 37 15.09 7.94 21.69
N THR A 38 14.48 9.10 21.87
CA THR A 38 13.83 9.86 20.79
C THR A 38 14.87 10.32 19.76
N ALA A 39 16.02 10.85 20.20
CA ALA A 39 17.10 11.27 19.31
C ALA A 39 17.67 10.08 18.51
N LEU A 40 17.90 8.95 19.18
CA LEU A 40 18.36 7.71 18.54
C LEU A 40 17.36 7.21 17.49
N LEU A 41 16.07 7.11 17.84
CA LEU A 41 15.04 6.67 16.92
C LEU A 41 14.81 7.66 15.78
N PHE A 42 14.96 8.97 16.02
CA PHE A 42 14.82 9.97 14.96
C PHE A 42 15.81 9.73 13.81
N VAL A 43 17.06 9.40 14.14
CA VAL A 43 18.09 9.09 13.13
C VAL A 43 17.95 7.66 12.59
N GLY A 44 17.66 6.69 13.46
CA GLY A 44 17.49 5.28 13.07
C GLY A 44 16.28 5.04 12.16
N MET A 45 15.19 5.78 12.36
CA MET A 45 13.94 5.62 11.62
C MET A 45 13.88 6.42 10.30
N ILE A 46 14.95 7.09 9.87
CA ILE A 46 15.00 7.81 8.58
C ILE A 46 14.53 6.93 7.40
N PRO A 47 14.99 5.67 7.24
CA PRO A 47 14.51 4.81 6.16
C PRO A 47 12.99 4.57 6.17
N THR A 48 12.37 4.57 7.35
CA THR A 48 10.91 4.44 7.51
C THR A 48 10.18 5.71 7.11
N MET A 49 10.74 6.88 7.45
CA MET A 49 10.22 8.17 6.99
C MET A 49 10.27 8.26 5.46
N VAL A 50 11.37 7.83 4.85
CA VAL A 50 11.50 7.74 3.38
C VAL A 50 10.43 6.79 2.82
N ALA A 51 10.25 5.61 3.42
CA ALA A 51 9.23 4.67 2.98
C ALA A 51 7.81 5.27 3.04
N PHE A 52 7.49 6.00 4.10
CA PHE A 52 6.19 6.67 4.27
C PHE A 52 5.91 7.74 3.21
N VAL A 53 6.94 8.46 2.78
CA VAL A 53 6.82 9.48 1.72
C VAL A 53 6.67 8.84 0.34
N VAL A 54 7.39 7.74 0.09
CA VAL A 54 7.39 7.04 -1.19
C VAL A 54 6.12 6.20 -1.40
N ASP A 55 5.56 5.65 -0.33
CA ASP A 55 4.42 4.75 -0.38
C ASP A 55 3.10 5.49 -0.65
N ARG A 56 2.59 5.28 -1.87
CA ARG A 56 1.31 5.83 -2.36
C ARG A 56 0.16 4.82 -2.30
N GLN A 57 0.39 3.60 -1.80
CA GLN A 57 -0.64 2.56 -1.82
C GLN A 57 -1.69 2.80 -0.71
N PRO A 58 -2.98 2.53 -0.97
CA PRO A 58 -4.00 2.53 0.07
C PRO A 58 -3.64 1.46 1.12
N GLY A 59 -3.56 1.87 2.39
CA GLY A 59 -3.16 0.99 3.51
C GLY A 59 -1.69 1.07 3.91
N ARG A 60 -0.81 1.62 3.06
CA ARG A 60 0.62 1.84 3.35
C ARG A 60 1.37 0.61 3.89
N ASN A 61 1.06 -0.57 3.34
CA ASN A 61 1.62 -1.83 3.79
C ASN A 61 3.16 -1.86 3.67
N LYS A 62 3.71 -1.27 2.60
CA LYS A 62 5.15 -1.14 2.40
C LYS A 62 5.81 -0.36 3.53
N THR A 63 5.21 0.77 3.90
CA THR A 63 5.69 1.57 5.03
C THR A 63 5.65 0.80 6.33
N PHE A 64 4.58 0.05 6.58
CA PHE A 64 4.43 -0.74 7.81
C PHE A 64 5.50 -1.84 7.91
N THR A 65 5.70 -2.62 6.85
CA THR A 65 6.70 -3.69 6.79
C THR A 65 8.11 -3.15 7.03
N ILE A 66 8.49 -2.08 6.31
CA ILE A 66 9.80 -1.45 6.46
C ILE A 66 9.94 -0.84 7.86
N GLY A 67 8.89 -0.22 8.38
CA GLY A 67 8.88 0.40 9.71
C GLY A 67 9.12 -0.59 10.84
N VAL A 68 8.41 -1.72 10.84
CA VAL A 68 8.59 -2.78 11.84
C VAL A 68 9.97 -3.40 11.73
N MET A 69 10.45 -3.65 10.51
CA MET A 69 11.77 -4.25 10.33
C MET A 69 12.90 -3.30 10.75
N ASN A 70 12.81 -2.02 10.38
CA ASN A 70 13.76 -1.00 10.83
C ASN A 70 13.72 -0.86 12.36
N PHE A 71 12.53 -0.84 12.96
CA PHE A 71 12.39 -0.70 14.42
C PHE A 71 13.06 -1.87 15.15
N THR A 72 12.92 -3.09 14.63
CA THR A 72 13.64 -4.27 15.13
C THR A 72 15.16 -4.07 15.10
N GLY A 73 15.70 -3.44 14.04
CA GLY A 73 17.13 -3.10 13.96
C GLY A 73 17.58 -2.01 14.94
N CYS A 74 16.68 -1.10 15.32
CA CYS A 74 16.95 -0.07 16.33
C CYS A 74 16.78 -0.58 17.77
N PHE A 75 15.95 -1.60 17.97
CA PHE A 75 15.58 -2.15 19.27
C PHE A 75 16.76 -2.51 20.19
N PRO A 76 17.82 -3.22 19.76
CA PRO A 76 18.93 -3.54 20.66
C PRO A 76 19.62 -2.27 21.20
N TYR A 77 19.74 -1.22 20.39
CA TYR A 77 20.35 0.05 20.80
C TYR A 77 19.43 0.88 21.70
N VAL A 78 18.11 0.78 21.51
CA VAL A 78 17.13 1.35 22.44
C VAL A 78 17.28 0.71 23.82
N LEU A 79 17.39 -0.62 23.89
CA LEU A 79 17.63 -1.33 25.15
C LEU A 79 18.97 -0.92 25.78
N ASP A 80 20.02 -0.77 24.96
CA ASP A 80 21.35 -0.40 25.44
C ASP A 80 21.34 0.99 26.12
N VAL A 81 20.66 1.96 25.51
CA VAL A 81 20.45 3.30 26.10
C VAL A 81 19.66 3.23 27.40
N TRP A 82 18.64 2.36 27.48
CA TRP A 82 17.82 2.21 28.69
C TRP A 82 18.59 1.60 29.86
N LEU A 83 19.50 0.66 29.58
CA LEU A 83 20.31 -0.03 30.59
C LEU A 83 21.52 0.80 31.06
N HIS A 84 22.13 1.61 30.18
CA HIS A 84 23.35 2.37 30.47
C HIS A 84 23.11 3.85 30.87
N ALA A 85 22.04 4.09 31.64
CA ALA A 85 21.71 5.35 32.30
C ALA A 85 20.99 6.44 31.47
N ASN A 86 20.38 6.12 30.32
CA ASN A 86 19.56 7.08 29.53
C ASN A 86 20.25 8.45 29.36
N SER A 87 21.54 8.46 29.06
CA SER A 87 22.28 9.71 28.87
C SER A 87 22.28 10.12 27.40
N MET A 88 22.19 11.43 27.16
CA MET A 88 22.19 11.99 25.82
C MET A 88 23.54 11.72 25.12
N ASP A 89 24.64 11.92 25.83
CA ASP A 89 26.00 11.72 25.30
C ASP A 89 26.23 10.28 24.82
N TYR A 90 25.72 9.29 25.57
CA TYR A 90 25.82 7.90 25.17
C TYR A 90 25.03 7.60 23.89
N SER A 91 23.79 8.09 23.78
CA SER A 91 22.99 7.91 22.57
C SER A 91 23.64 8.53 21.33
N LEU A 92 24.28 9.70 21.47
CA LEU A 92 25.02 10.35 20.39
C LEU A 92 26.30 9.58 20.04
N SER A 93 27.01 9.05 21.05
CA SER A 93 28.18 8.20 20.81
C SER A 93 27.83 6.90 20.06
N LEU A 94 26.65 6.34 20.31
CA LEU A 94 26.12 5.18 19.60
C LEU A 94 25.85 5.53 18.13
N LEU A 95 25.22 6.68 17.87
CA LEU A 95 24.96 7.16 16.52
C LEU A 95 26.24 7.54 15.76
N ALA A 96 27.27 8.02 16.44
CA ALA A 96 28.56 8.34 15.82
C ALA A 96 29.33 7.10 15.34
N GLN A 97 28.99 5.90 15.85
CA GLN A 97 29.62 4.66 15.45
C GLN A 97 29.06 4.16 14.11
N PRO A 98 29.91 3.95 13.07
CA PRO A 98 29.46 3.48 11.77
C PRO A 98 28.73 2.14 11.84
N LYS A 99 29.19 1.24 12.73
CA LYS A 99 28.59 -0.08 12.94
C LYS A 99 27.11 0.03 13.32
N THR A 100 26.75 0.99 14.19
CA THR A 100 25.38 1.20 14.65
C THR A 100 24.45 1.54 13.49
N ILE A 101 24.85 2.51 12.66
CA ILE A 101 24.06 2.95 11.51
C ILE A 101 23.90 1.81 10.49
N ILE A 102 24.96 1.06 10.21
CA ILE A 102 24.93 -0.07 9.28
C ILE A 102 23.94 -1.13 9.76
N VAL A 103 23.94 -1.49 11.04
CA VAL A 103 22.99 -2.47 11.59
C VAL A 103 21.56 -1.96 11.50
N MET A 104 21.29 -0.72 11.93
CA MET A 104 19.94 -0.13 11.85
C MET A 104 19.42 -0.12 10.41
N TYR A 105 20.25 0.30 9.46
CA TYR A 105 19.81 0.51 8.08
C TYR A 105 19.79 -0.81 7.28
N SER A 106 20.62 -1.79 7.64
CA SER A 106 20.52 -3.14 7.06
C SER A 106 19.19 -3.80 7.40
N ALA A 107 18.68 -3.63 8.62
CA ALA A 107 17.36 -4.12 8.99
C ALA A 107 16.26 -3.45 8.14
N ALA A 108 16.35 -2.13 7.93
CA ALA A 108 15.44 -1.45 7.01
C ALA A 108 15.54 -1.99 5.58
N ALA A 109 16.75 -2.25 5.08
CA ALA A 109 16.97 -2.82 3.76
C ALA A 109 16.33 -4.21 3.60
N VAL A 110 16.40 -5.06 4.64
CA VAL A 110 15.68 -6.34 4.66
C VAL A 110 14.17 -6.12 4.53
N GLY A 111 13.63 -5.09 5.18
CA GLY A 111 12.22 -4.71 5.02
C GLY A 111 11.84 -4.40 3.57
N TYR A 112 12.71 -3.69 2.83
CA TYR A 112 12.51 -3.43 1.40
C TYR A 112 12.59 -4.71 0.56
N ILE A 113 13.52 -5.62 0.87
CA ILE A 113 13.65 -6.90 0.18
C ILE A 113 12.37 -7.74 0.36
N ILE A 114 11.83 -7.78 1.57
CA ILE A 114 10.58 -8.50 1.86
C ILE A 114 9.43 -7.89 1.05
N ASP A 115 9.28 -6.57 1.04
CA ASP A 115 8.23 -5.88 0.28
C ASP A 115 8.29 -6.20 -1.23
N TRP A 116 9.49 -6.16 -1.81
CA TRP A 116 9.70 -6.53 -3.21
C TRP A 116 9.41 -8.01 -3.48
N GLY A 117 9.88 -8.91 -2.61
CA GLY A 117 9.63 -10.34 -2.73
C GLY A 117 8.14 -10.67 -2.70
N VAL A 118 7.40 -10.09 -1.76
CA VAL A 118 5.94 -10.26 -1.67
C VAL A 118 5.25 -9.70 -2.91
N THR A 119 5.64 -8.51 -3.36
CA THR A 119 5.05 -7.89 -4.57
C THR A 119 5.23 -8.77 -5.81
N LEU A 120 6.42 -9.37 -5.98
CA LEU A 120 6.72 -10.28 -7.09
C LEU A 120 5.83 -11.53 -7.05
N ILE A 121 5.74 -12.16 -5.88
CA ILE A 121 4.93 -13.39 -5.68
C ILE A 121 3.45 -13.10 -5.94
N VAL A 122 2.91 -12.02 -5.36
CA VAL A 122 1.50 -11.65 -5.53
C VAL A 122 1.18 -11.38 -6.99
N SER A 123 2.06 -10.65 -7.68
CA SER A 123 1.88 -10.35 -9.11
C SER A 123 1.83 -11.63 -9.95
N ALA A 124 2.74 -12.58 -9.70
CA ALA A 124 2.75 -13.86 -10.40
C ALA A 124 1.46 -14.67 -10.17
N ILE A 125 0.98 -14.75 -8.93
CA ILE A 125 -0.27 -15.46 -8.59
C ILE A 125 -1.48 -14.80 -9.27
N LEU A 126 -1.53 -13.47 -9.32
CA LEU A 126 -2.63 -12.74 -9.97
C LEU A 126 -2.69 -12.98 -11.47
N VAL A 127 -1.53 -13.03 -12.14
CA VAL A 127 -1.45 -13.36 -13.57
C VAL A 127 -1.92 -14.80 -13.81
N GLN A 128 -1.42 -15.77 -13.04
CA GLN A 128 -1.82 -17.16 -13.17
C GLN A 128 -3.33 -17.36 -12.95
N ARG A 129 -3.91 -16.70 -11.94
CA ARG A 129 -5.36 -16.74 -11.68
C ARG A 129 -6.16 -16.14 -12.84
N SER A 130 -5.66 -15.08 -13.45
CA SER A 130 -6.31 -14.43 -14.59
C SER A 130 -6.34 -15.37 -15.80
N GLU A 131 -5.24 -16.04 -16.10
CA GLU A 131 -5.18 -17.05 -17.17
C GLU A 131 -6.11 -18.23 -16.93
N MET A 132 -6.16 -18.77 -15.70
CA MET A 132 -7.08 -19.85 -15.35
C MET A 132 -8.54 -19.42 -15.51
N ARG A 133 -8.87 -18.18 -15.12
CA ARG A 133 -10.20 -17.61 -15.31
C ARG A 133 -10.54 -17.47 -16.79
N LEU A 134 -9.60 -16.99 -17.62
CA LEU A 134 -9.79 -16.88 -19.07
C LEU A 134 -10.05 -18.25 -19.69
N LYS A 135 -9.22 -19.26 -19.39
CA LYS A 135 -9.40 -20.64 -19.88
C LYS A 135 -10.76 -21.23 -19.49
N ARG A 136 -11.23 -20.95 -18.26
CA ARG A 136 -12.56 -21.37 -17.82
C ARG A 136 -13.67 -20.71 -18.65
N ILE A 137 -13.60 -19.39 -18.84
CA ILE A 137 -14.58 -18.65 -19.64
C ILE A 137 -14.56 -19.14 -21.09
N GLU A 138 -13.39 -19.37 -21.68
CA GLU A 138 -13.27 -19.91 -23.05
C GLU A 138 -13.85 -21.31 -23.18
N LYS A 139 -13.65 -22.18 -22.18
CA LYS A 139 -14.24 -23.52 -22.14
C LYS A 139 -15.77 -23.46 -22.05
N GLU A 140 -16.30 -22.61 -21.17
CA GLU A 140 -17.75 -22.39 -21.05
C GLU A 140 -18.33 -21.81 -22.35
N LYS A 141 -17.65 -20.83 -22.95
CA LYS A 141 -18.01 -20.24 -24.25
C LYS A 141 -18.03 -21.29 -25.36
N LYS A 142 -16.99 -22.13 -25.45
CA LYS A 142 -16.93 -23.21 -26.45
C LYS A 142 -18.08 -24.21 -26.27
N ALA A 143 -18.41 -24.57 -25.03
CA ALA A 143 -19.54 -25.46 -24.74
C ALA A 143 -20.90 -24.84 -25.12
N LEU A 144 -21.04 -23.51 -25.01
CA LEU A 144 -22.23 -22.81 -25.48
C LEU A 144 -22.32 -22.80 -27.01
N ILE A 145 -21.22 -22.51 -27.71
CA ILE A 145 -21.17 -22.53 -29.18
C ILE A 145 -21.50 -23.93 -29.73
N ASP A 146 -21.01 -24.98 -29.07
CA ASP A 146 -21.27 -26.37 -29.47
C ASP A 146 -22.77 -26.73 -29.36
N ARG A 147 -23.45 -26.23 -28.31
CA ARG A 147 -24.87 -26.52 -28.05
C ARG A 147 -25.84 -25.63 -28.82
N TRP A 148 -25.47 -24.37 -29.04
CA TRP A 148 -26.37 -23.33 -29.53
C TRP A 148 -25.94 -22.73 -30.88
N GLY A 149 -24.81 -23.16 -31.44
CA GLY A 149 -24.26 -22.65 -32.69
C GLY A 149 -23.41 -21.38 -32.51
N LYS A 150 -22.82 -20.92 -33.62
CA LYS A 150 -21.91 -19.76 -33.66
C LYS A 150 -22.57 -18.41 -33.35
N GLU A 151 -23.89 -18.38 -33.22
CA GLU A 151 -24.66 -17.16 -32.92
C GLU A 151 -24.40 -16.64 -31.50
N VAL A 152 -24.00 -17.53 -30.57
CA VAL A 152 -23.73 -17.20 -29.15
C VAL A 152 -22.26 -16.84 -28.89
N ASP A 153 -21.45 -16.66 -29.94
CA ASP A 153 -20.02 -16.35 -29.84
C ASP A 153 -19.75 -14.93 -29.29
N GLY A 154 -20.77 -14.07 -29.22
CA GLY A 154 -20.70 -12.70 -28.73
C GLY A 154 -20.01 -11.72 -29.69
N LEU A 155 -19.63 -12.20 -30.89
CA LEU A 155 -19.03 -11.41 -31.97
C LEU A 155 -20.04 -10.89 -32.99
N GLN A 156 -21.33 -11.22 -32.82
CA GLN A 156 -22.40 -10.77 -33.70
C GLN A 156 -22.78 -9.32 -33.37
N THR A 157 -22.93 -8.49 -34.39
CA THR A 157 -23.54 -7.16 -34.23
C THR A 157 -25.03 -7.36 -33.93
N LEU A 158 -25.52 -6.79 -32.84
CA LEU A 158 -26.93 -6.89 -32.44
C LEU A 158 -27.71 -5.71 -33.04
N ASP A 159 -28.94 -5.94 -33.51
CA ASP A 159 -29.84 -4.85 -33.90
C ASP A 159 -30.32 -4.05 -32.67
N GLU A 160 -31.08 -2.98 -32.91
CA GLU A 160 -31.69 -2.16 -31.85
C GLU A 160 -32.58 -2.96 -30.88
N LYS A 161 -33.05 -4.15 -31.28
CA LYS A 161 -33.89 -5.06 -30.50
C LYS A 161 -33.10 -6.20 -29.85
N GLY A 162 -31.79 -6.26 -30.04
CA GLY A 162 -30.90 -7.26 -29.44
C GLY A 162 -30.78 -8.58 -30.21
N PHE A 163 -31.24 -8.65 -31.46
CA PHE A 163 -31.10 -9.86 -32.30
C PHE A 163 -29.84 -9.79 -33.17
N ALA A 164 -29.23 -10.96 -33.43
CA ALA A 164 -28.07 -11.10 -34.30
C ALA A 164 -28.36 -10.58 -35.73
N THR A 165 -27.60 -9.61 -36.22
CA THR A 165 -27.72 -9.08 -37.59
C THR A 165 -26.77 -9.77 -38.54
N ALA A 166 -27.29 -10.24 -39.69
CA ALA A 166 -26.53 -10.91 -40.74
C ALA A 166 -25.43 -10.04 -41.41
N LEU A 167 -25.40 -8.73 -41.11
CA LEU A 167 -24.41 -7.78 -41.64
C LEU A 167 -22.99 -8.02 -41.08
N GLY A 168 -22.87 -8.51 -39.84
CA GLY A 168 -21.56 -8.77 -39.22
C GLY A 168 -20.86 -10.05 -39.70
N SER A 169 -21.61 -11.03 -40.22
CA SER A 169 -21.04 -12.31 -40.71
C SER A 169 -20.43 -12.20 -42.11
N GLN A 170 -20.89 -11.26 -42.94
CA GLN A 170 -20.43 -11.04 -44.31
C GLN A 170 -19.14 -10.20 -44.38
N GLN A 171 -18.92 -9.29 -43.41
CA GLN A 171 -17.84 -8.31 -43.49
C GLN A 171 -16.43 -8.89 -43.25
N LYS A 172 -16.32 -10.01 -42.51
CA LYS A 172 -15.03 -10.72 -42.32
C LYS A 172 -14.73 -11.82 -43.33
N MET A 173 -15.71 -12.32 -44.09
CA MET A 173 -15.44 -13.27 -45.18
C MET A 173 -14.77 -12.62 -46.39
N HIS A 174 -14.82 -11.28 -46.49
CA HIS A 174 -14.19 -10.52 -47.57
C HIS A 174 -12.79 -9.96 -47.21
N GLU A 175 -12.34 -10.05 -45.96
CA GLU A 175 -11.04 -9.51 -45.49
C GLU A 175 -10.00 -10.59 -45.16
N ALA A 176 -10.32 -11.88 -45.35
CA ALA A 176 -9.40 -13.01 -45.22
C ALA A 176 -9.16 -13.67 -46.59
#